data_AF-A0A507BW37-F1
#
_entry.id   AF-A0A507BW37-F1
#
_cell.length_a   1.000
_cell.length_b   1.000
_cell.length_c   1.000
_cell.angle_alpha   90.00
_cell.angle_beta   90.00
_cell.angle_gamma   90.00
#
_symmetry.space_group_name_H-M   'P 1'
#
loop_
_entity.id
_entity.type
_entity.pdbx_description
1 polymer ?
#
loop_
_entity_poly.entity_id
_entity_poly.type
_entity_poly.pdbx_seq_one_letter_code
_entity_poly.pdbx_strand_id
1 'polypeptide(L)'
;MPLQSTLNLIKDNPLNAALLAGVAYMIYSLATSGSSKAAPSQHPTVIELRNYTPIELLEYDGRKSKKIFMGVNGRVYDVSRGANFYGPGGPYGNFAGRDASRGLSKGSFDEDMLVDPAGRIDTLENLSRDEWDELRQWAGHFQSKYDHVGFLVENSSS
;
A
#
# COMPACT_ATOMS: atom_id res chain seq x y z
N MET A 1 -40.29 -28.58 -11.93
CA MET A 1 -40.63 -27.24 -12.43
C MET A 1 -40.17 -26.15 -11.43
N PRO A 2 -38.87 -25.74 -11.42
CA PRO A 2 -38.38 -24.69 -10.51
C PRO A 2 -38.01 -23.35 -11.19
N LEU A 3 -37.93 -23.30 -12.52
CA LEU A 3 -37.51 -22.10 -13.27
C LEU A 3 -38.60 -21.02 -13.38
N GLN A 4 -39.87 -21.41 -13.28
CA GLN A 4 -40.98 -20.45 -13.36
C GLN A 4 -41.18 -19.70 -12.03
N SER A 5 -40.89 -20.35 -10.90
CA SER A 5 -40.96 -19.72 -9.57
C SER A 5 -39.86 -18.68 -9.35
N THR A 6 -38.65 -18.91 -9.88
CA THR A 6 -37.54 -17.95 -9.80
C THR A 6 -37.80 -16.70 -10.64
N LEU A 7 -38.43 -16.85 -11.82
CA LEU A 7 -38.78 -15.72 -12.69
C LEU A 7 -39.83 -14.80 -12.05
N ASN A 8 -40.84 -15.36 -11.37
CA ASN A 8 -41.86 -14.57 -10.71
C ASN A 8 -41.33 -13.88 -9.43
N LEU A 9 -40.43 -14.54 -8.68
CA LEU A 9 -39.78 -13.96 -7.49
C LEU A 9 -38.89 -12.75 -7.79
N ILE A 10 -38.32 -12.68 -9.01
CA ILE A 10 -37.52 -11.55 -9.48
C ILE A 10 -38.41 -10.39 -9.96
N LYS A 11 -39.59 -10.70 -10.50
CA LYS A 11 -40.51 -9.71 -11.08
C LYS A 11 -41.37 -9.00 -10.04
N ASP A 12 -41.75 -9.70 -8.97
CA ASP A 12 -42.65 -9.16 -7.93
C ASP A 12 -41.91 -8.38 -6.83
N ASN A 13 -40.58 -8.50 -6.73
CA ASN A 13 -39.79 -7.80 -5.72
C ASN A 13 -38.72 -6.89 -6.34
N PRO A 14 -38.95 -5.55 -6.39
CA PRO A 14 -38.01 -4.61 -6.99
C PRO A 14 -36.64 -4.60 -6.30
N LEU A 15 -36.57 -5.04 -5.04
CA LEU A 15 -35.32 -5.21 -4.30
C LEU A 15 -34.43 -6.30 -4.92
N ASN A 16 -35.02 -7.42 -5.35
CA ASN A 16 -34.28 -8.53 -5.96
C ASN A 16 -33.74 -8.15 -7.34
N ALA A 17 -34.50 -7.36 -8.11
CA ALA A 17 -34.05 -6.81 -9.38
C ALA A 17 -32.86 -5.84 -9.20
N ALA A 18 -32.91 -4.97 -8.18
CA ALA A 18 -31.80 -4.09 -7.84
C ALA A 18 -30.56 -4.85 -7.38
N LEU A 19 -30.73 -5.91 -6.58
CA LEU A 19 -29.65 -6.79 -6.15
C LEU A 19 -28.99 -7.53 -7.33
N LEU A 20 -29.79 -8.04 -8.28
CA LEU A 20 -29.26 -8.68 -9.50
C LEU A 20 -28.51 -7.69 -10.40
N ALA A 21 -29.00 -6.46 -10.52
CA ALA A 21 -28.29 -5.40 -11.23
C ALA A 21 -26.96 -5.05 -10.56
N GLY A 22 -26.93 -5.00 -9.21
CA GLY A 22 -25.69 -4.81 -8.45
C GLY A 22 -24.69 -5.95 -8.62
N VAL A 23 -25.16 -7.20 -8.60
CA VAL A 23 -24.30 -8.39 -8.85
C VAL A 23 -23.80 -8.41 -10.28
N ALA A 24 -24.65 -8.10 -11.26
CA ALA A 24 -24.23 -7.98 -12.66
C ALA A 24 -23.22 -6.84 -12.84
N TYR A 25 -23.39 -5.71 -12.14
CA TYR A 25 -22.44 -4.60 -12.14
C TYR A 25 -21.11 -4.98 -11.48
N MET A 26 -21.12 -5.76 -10.40
CA MET A 26 -19.91 -6.31 -9.78
C MET A 26 -19.17 -7.27 -10.71
N ILE A 27 -19.88 -8.17 -11.41
CA ILE A 27 -19.29 -9.07 -12.40
C ILE A 27 -18.72 -8.27 -13.57
N TYR A 28 -19.46 -7.28 -14.05
CA TYR A 28 -19.01 -6.37 -15.09
C TYR A 28 -17.79 -5.56 -14.65
N SER A 29 -17.78 -5.05 -13.41
CA SER A 29 -16.67 -4.31 -12.82
C SER A 29 -15.43 -5.18 -12.68
N LEU A 30 -15.57 -6.45 -12.29
CA LEU A 30 -14.45 -7.40 -12.25
C LEU A 30 -13.94 -7.73 -13.66
N ALA A 31 -14.85 -7.95 -14.62
CA ALA A 31 -14.51 -8.22 -16.01
C ALA A 31 -13.89 -7.01 -16.73
N THR A 32 -14.19 -5.78 -16.29
CA THR A 32 -13.67 -4.53 -16.86
C THR A 32 -12.58 -3.87 -16.02
N SER A 33 -12.26 -4.43 -14.85
CA SER A 33 -11.12 -4.00 -14.04
C SER A 33 -9.85 -4.26 -14.85
N GLY A 34 -9.35 -3.19 -15.47
CA GLY A 34 -8.32 -3.25 -16.47
C GLY A 34 -7.10 -3.97 -15.92
N SER A 35 -6.68 -5.02 -16.62
CA SER A 35 -5.39 -5.65 -16.42
C SER A 35 -4.33 -4.56 -16.35
N SER A 36 -3.69 -4.41 -15.19
CA SER A 36 -2.51 -3.59 -15.07
C SER A 36 -1.51 -4.09 -16.11
N LYS A 37 -1.21 -3.29 -17.14
CA LYS A 37 -0.22 -3.63 -18.16
C LYS A 37 1.04 -4.08 -17.43
N ALA A 38 1.42 -5.35 -17.60
CA ALA A 38 2.69 -5.86 -17.12
C ALA A 38 3.79 -4.98 -17.72
N ALA A 39 4.56 -4.33 -16.85
CA ALA A 39 5.72 -3.55 -17.25
C ALA A 39 6.70 -4.45 -18.04
N PRO A 40 7.36 -3.92 -19.08
CA PRO A 40 8.33 -4.70 -19.86
C PRO A 40 9.44 -5.22 -18.95
N SER A 41 9.89 -6.45 -19.20
CA SER A 41 10.97 -7.13 -18.49
C SER A 41 12.26 -6.30 -18.56
N GLN A 42 12.52 -5.49 -17.53
CA GLN A 42 13.81 -4.83 -17.37
C GLN A 42 14.82 -5.89 -16.91
N HIS A 43 16.02 -5.85 -17.50
CA HIS A 43 17.18 -6.61 -17.03
C HIS A 43 17.30 -6.49 -15.50
N PRO A 44 17.82 -7.50 -14.77
CA PRO A 44 17.90 -7.45 -13.32
C PRO A 44 18.64 -6.19 -12.90
N THR A 45 17.88 -5.19 -12.46
CA THR A 45 18.42 -3.96 -11.89
C THR A 45 19.24 -4.42 -10.70
N VAL A 46 20.55 -4.22 -10.74
CA VAL A 46 21.38 -4.46 -9.56
C VAL A 46 20.83 -3.55 -8.48
N ILE A 47 20.16 -4.14 -7.50
CA ILE A 47 19.63 -3.40 -6.36
C ILE A 47 20.83 -3.14 -5.47
N GLU A 48 21.44 -1.97 -5.63
CA GLU A 48 22.45 -1.49 -4.70
C GLU A 48 21.75 -1.16 -3.39
N LEU A 49 21.91 -2.04 -2.40
CA LEU A 49 21.43 -1.80 -1.05
C LEU A 49 22.14 -0.57 -0.49
N ARG A 50 21.38 0.51 -0.34
CA ARG A 50 21.87 1.79 0.19
C ARG A 50 21.15 2.14 1.49
N ASN A 51 21.85 2.82 2.39
CA ASN A 51 21.22 3.41 3.56
C ASN A 51 20.54 4.72 3.17
N TYR A 52 19.28 4.87 3.56
CA TYR A 52 18.49 6.07 3.34
C TYR A 52 18.19 6.73 4.67
N THR A 53 18.37 8.03 4.73
CA THR A 53 17.85 8.85 5.83
C THR A 53 16.38 9.23 5.61
N PRO A 54 15.60 9.53 6.66
CA PRO A 54 14.24 10.03 6.51
C PRO A 54 14.14 11.25 5.57
N ILE A 55 15.14 12.14 5.58
CA ILE A 55 15.19 13.31 4.70
C ILE A 55 15.41 12.89 3.23
N GLU A 56 16.36 11.99 2.96
CA GLU A 56 16.60 11.48 1.60
C GLU A 56 15.38 10.72 1.07
N LEU A 57 14.65 10.03 1.95
CA LEU A 57 13.49 9.24 1.57
C LEU A 57 12.37 10.10 0.98
N LEU A 58 12.24 11.36 1.42
CA LEU A 58 11.25 12.31 0.89
C LEU A 58 11.44 12.66 -0.60
N GLU A 59 12.63 12.43 -1.16
CA GLU A 59 12.85 12.63 -2.60
C GLU A 59 12.16 11.57 -3.45
N TYR A 60 11.76 10.45 -2.84
CA TYR A 60 11.14 9.29 -3.45
C TYR A 60 9.65 9.19 -3.09
N ASP A 61 8.93 10.30 -3.23
CA ASP A 61 7.49 10.43 -2.94
C ASP A 61 6.58 10.20 -4.17
N GLY A 62 7.16 9.89 -5.34
CA GLY A 62 6.43 9.79 -6.60
C GLY A 62 6.06 11.13 -7.25
N ARG A 63 6.36 12.27 -6.61
CA ARG A 63 6.16 13.63 -7.17
C ARG A 63 7.47 14.17 -7.74
N LYS A 64 8.54 14.13 -6.93
CA LYS A 64 9.88 14.61 -7.32
C LYS A 64 10.61 13.58 -8.16
N SER A 65 10.45 12.30 -7.82
CA SER A 65 10.98 11.15 -8.54
C SER A 65 9.84 10.31 -9.11
N LYS A 66 10.10 9.57 -10.19
CA LYS A 66 9.16 8.53 -10.65
C LYS A 66 9.12 7.32 -9.72
N LYS A 67 10.14 7.18 -8.86
CA LYS A 67 10.23 6.09 -7.88
C LYS A 67 9.56 6.49 -6.57
N ILE A 68 8.93 5.51 -5.94
CA ILE A 68 8.29 5.66 -4.64
C ILE A 68 8.94 4.69 -3.68
N PHE A 69 9.60 5.20 -2.65
CA PHE A 69 10.20 4.39 -1.60
C PHE A 69 9.40 4.53 -0.30
N MET A 70 9.38 3.47 0.49
CA MET A 70 8.69 3.45 1.77
C MET A 70 9.49 2.67 2.80
N GLY A 71 9.62 3.25 3.99
CA GLY A 71 10.22 2.62 5.16
C GLY A 71 9.20 1.72 5.86
N VAL A 72 9.57 0.48 6.16
CA VAL A 72 8.80 -0.45 6.97
C VAL A 72 9.76 -1.24 7.85
N ASN A 73 9.62 -1.08 9.17
CA ASN A 73 10.40 -1.73 10.21
C ASN A 73 11.92 -1.62 9.98
N GLY A 74 12.41 -0.39 9.74
CA GLY A 74 13.83 -0.10 9.50
C GLY A 74 14.38 -0.52 8.14
N ARG A 75 13.55 -1.05 7.24
CA ARG A 75 13.91 -1.44 5.87
C ARG A 75 13.19 -0.55 4.86
N VAL A 76 13.82 -0.31 3.73
CA VAL A 76 13.29 0.53 2.65
C VAL A 76 12.95 -0.35 1.45
N TYR A 77 11.72 -0.19 0.95
CA TYR A 77 11.20 -0.95 -0.17
C TYR A 77 10.83 -0.03 -1.34
N ASP A 78 11.09 -0.50 -2.57
CA ASP A 78 10.60 0.15 -3.79
C ASP A 78 9.15 -0.25 -4.05
N VAL A 79 8.24 0.67 -3.74
CA VAL A 79 6.80 0.51 -3.90
C VAL A 79 6.28 1.17 -5.18
N SER A 80 7.15 1.51 -6.13
CA SER A 80 6.78 2.14 -7.41
C SER A 80 5.79 1.29 -8.21
N ARG A 81 5.85 -0.04 -8.10
CA ARG A 81 4.85 -0.96 -8.69
C ARG A 81 3.43 -0.75 -8.13
N GLY A 82 3.32 -0.19 -6.94
CA GLY A 82 2.09 0.18 -6.27
C GLY A 82 1.74 1.67 -6.37
N ALA A 83 2.20 2.40 -7.39
CA ALA A 83 1.98 3.85 -7.54
C ALA A 83 0.51 4.29 -7.47
N ASN A 84 -0.45 3.43 -7.82
CA ASN A 84 -1.88 3.74 -7.67
C ASN A 84 -2.31 3.89 -6.20
N PHE A 85 -1.58 3.29 -5.27
CA PHE A 85 -1.87 3.31 -3.83
C PHE A 85 -1.01 4.33 -3.08
N TYR A 86 0.30 4.28 -3.34
CA TYR A 86 1.32 5.07 -2.63
C TYR A 86 1.76 6.31 -3.40
N GLY A 87 1.33 6.47 -4.65
CA GLY A 87 1.69 7.63 -5.45
C GLY A 87 0.86 8.87 -5.11
N PRO A 88 1.14 9.99 -5.78
CA PRO A 88 0.43 11.24 -5.56
C PRO A 88 -1.07 11.09 -5.84
N GLY A 89 -1.91 11.37 -4.83
CA GLY A 89 -3.37 11.23 -4.93
C GLY A 89 -3.89 9.81 -4.65
N GLY A 90 -3.01 8.84 -4.36
CA GLY A 90 -3.41 7.53 -3.86
C GLY A 90 -3.87 7.58 -2.40
N PRO A 91 -4.68 6.61 -1.94
CA PRO A 91 -5.23 6.56 -0.59
C PRO A 91 -4.15 6.46 0.51
N TYR A 92 -2.96 5.96 0.17
CA TYR A 92 -1.82 5.78 1.08
C TYR A 92 -0.61 6.62 0.66
N GLY A 93 -0.84 7.66 -0.16
CA GLY A 93 0.22 8.53 -0.66
C GLY A 93 0.88 9.39 0.43
N ASN A 94 0.30 9.46 1.62
CA ASN A 94 0.89 10.13 2.77
C ASN A 94 2.16 9.42 3.31
N PHE A 95 2.27 8.11 3.11
CA PHE A 95 3.46 7.34 3.49
C PHE A 95 4.55 7.32 2.40
N ALA A 96 4.29 7.90 1.23
CA ALA A 96 5.25 7.98 0.14
C ALA A 96 6.51 8.73 0.59
N GLY A 97 7.67 8.09 0.46
CA GLY A 97 8.95 8.68 0.87
C GLY A 97 9.12 8.79 2.39
N ARG A 98 8.36 8.05 3.19
CA ARG A 98 8.39 8.11 4.67
C ARG A 98 8.45 6.73 5.30
N ASP A 99 8.71 6.72 6.61
CA ASP A 99 8.55 5.52 7.42
C ASP A 99 7.07 5.31 7.75
N ALA A 100 6.51 4.18 7.30
CA ALA A 100 5.14 3.78 7.50
C ALA A 100 4.96 2.83 8.70
N SER A 101 6.03 2.51 9.43
CA SER A 101 6.01 1.48 10.47
C SER A 101 4.92 1.68 11.52
N ARG A 102 4.78 2.91 12.05
CA ARG A 102 3.75 3.22 13.07
C ARG A 102 2.34 3.14 12.50
N GLY A 103 2.12 3.66 11.29
CA GLY A 103 0.81 3.61 10.64
C GLY A 103 0.37 2.17 10.39
N LEU A 104 1.30 1.34 9.86
CA LEU A 104 1.07 -0.07 9.60
C LEU A 104 0.85 -0.89 10.87
N SER A 105 1.57 -0.59 11.96
CA SER A 105 1.40 -1.29 13.23
C SER A 105 0.06 -1.02 13.90
N LYS A 106 -0.55 0.14 13.62
CA LYS A 106 -1.83 0.57 14.22
C LYS A 106 -3.02 0.41 13.28
N GLY A 107 -2.77 -0.03 12.04
CA GLY A 107 -3.77 -0.03 10.98
C GLY A 107 -4.36 1.35 10.66
N SER A 108 -3.65 2.43 10.98
CA SER A 108 -4.11 3.81 10.74
C SER A 108 -3.24 4.49 9.68
N PHE A 109 -3.92 5.20 8.79
CA PHE A 109 -3.30 5.99 7.72
C PHE A 109 -3.49 7.49 7.94
N ASP A 110 -3.74 7.89 9.18
CA ASP A 110 -3.95 9.29 9.54
C ASP A 110 -2.63 10.07 9.53
N GLU A 111 -2.71 11.39 9.29
CA GLU A 111 -1.53 12.26 9.26
C GLU A 111 -0.79 12.29 10.61
N ASP A 112 -1.51 12.08 11.72
CA ASP A 112 -0.94 12.02 13.07
C ASP A 112 0.00 10.82 13.27
N MET A 113 -0.06 9.81 12.41
CA MET A 113 0.85 8.66 12.43
C MET A 113 2.13 8.89 11.64
N LEU A 114 2.25 10.02 10.94
CA LEU A 114 3.44 10.37 10.18
C LEU A 114 4.52 10.90 11.12
N VAL A 115 5.71 10.32 11.00
CA VAL A 115 6.89 10.81 11.72
C VAL A 115 7.45 12.02 10.98
N ASP A 116 7.92 13.01 11.74
CA ASP A 116 8.64 14.15 11.18
C ASP A 116 9.97 13.66 10.56
N PRO A 117 10.19 13.84 9.24
CA PRO A 117 11.40 13.41 8.57
C PRO A 117 12.64 14.18 9.02
N ALA A 118 12.50 15.38 9.60
CA ALA A 118 13.62 16.10 10.21
C ALA A 118 13.95 15.59 11.62
N GLY A 119 13.03 14.82 12.23
CA GLY A 119 13.18 14.24 13.56
C GLY A 119 14.01 12.96 13.58
N ARG A 120 13.97 12.30 14.74
CA ARG A 120 14.55 10.97 14.93
C ARG A 120 13.64 9.91 14.33
N ILE A 121 14.23 8.80 13.90
CA ILE A 121 13.46 7.61 13.54
C ILE A 121 12.68 7.15 14.76
N ASP A 122 11.43 6.79 14.51
CA ASP A 122 10.54 6.28 15.53
C ASP A 122 10.98 4.89 15.98
N THR A 123 11.29 4.75 17.28
CA THR A 123 11.76 3.49 17.86
C THR A 123 10.63 2.50 18.13
N LEU A 124 9.36 2.92 17.98
CA LEU A 124 8.18 2.07 18.15
C LEU A 124 8.07 1.42 19.54
N GLU A 125 8.72 2.00 20.55
CA GLU A 125 8.78 1.47 21.93
C GLU A 125 7.40 1.43 22.62
N ASN A 126 6.47 2.26 22.15
CA ASN A 126 5.12 2.37 22.70
C ASN A 126 4.09 1.45 22.03
N LEU A 127 4.52 0.49 21.20
CA LEU A 127 3.63 -0.50 20.60
C LEU A 127 3.39 -1.68 21.55
N SER A 128 2.13 -2.08 21.64
CA SER A 128 1.67 -3.32 22.25
C SER A 128 2.13 -4.55 21.45
N ARG A 129 1.97 -5.74 22.04
CA ARG A 129 2.35 -6.99 21.40
C ARG A 129 1.58 -7.24 20.10
N ASP A 130 0.29 -6.93 20.08
CA ASP A 130 -0.57 -7.15 18.93
C ASP A 130 -0.18 -6.20 17.78
N GLU A 131 0.09 -4.92 18.07
CA GLU A 131 0.58 -3.95 17.09
C GLU A 131 1.95 -4.36 16.50
N TRP A 132 2.82 -4.97 17.33
CA TRP A 132 4.09 -5.55 16.85
C TRP A 132 3.88 -6.74 15.92
N ASP A 133 2.91 -7.60 16.19
CA ASP A 133 2.59 -8.75 15.35
C ASP A 133 1.95 -8.32 14.03
N GLU A 134 1.13 -7.25 14.03
CA GLU A 134 0.63 -6.61 12.81
C GLU A 134 1.76 -6.03 11.97
N LEU A 135 2.69 -5.28 12.59
CA LEU A 135 3.85 -4.71 11.89
C LEU A 135 4.71 -5.80 11.24
N ARG A 136 4.94 -6.92 11.92
CA ARG A 136 5.72 -8.04 11.37
C ARG A 136 5.03 -8.68 10.18
N GLN A 137 3.71 -8.86 10.24
CA GLN A 137 2.92 -9.38 9.13
C GLN A 137 3.01 -8.44 7.92
N TRP A 138 2.85 -7.14 8.13
CA TRP A 138 3.04 -6.15 7.07
C TRP A 138 4.46 -6.17 6.51
N ALA A 139 5.50 -6.18 7.36
CA ALA A 139 6.88 -6.26 6.91
C ALA A 139 7.13 -7.50 6.04
N GLY A 140 6.56 -8.66 6.40
CA GLY A 140 6.61 -9.88 5.59
C GLY A 140 5.89 -9.74 4.25
N HIS A 141 4.72 -9.09 4.22
CA HIS A 141 4.00 -8.80 2.98
C HIS A 141 4.81 -7.89 2.05
N PHE A 142 5.40 -6.82 2.59
CA PHE A 142 6.24 -5.90 1.83
C PHE A 142 7.48 -6.58 1.28
N GLN A 143 8.15 -7.42 2.08
CA GLN A 143 9.32 -8.18 1.64
C GLN A 143 9.01 -9.17 0.51
N SER A 144 7.82 -9.76 0.49
CA SER A 144 7.38 -10.68 -0.56
C SER A 144 6.96 -9.94 -1.84
N LYS A 145 6.28 -8.80 -1.68
CA LYS A 145 5.65 -8.08 -2.79
C LYS A 145 6.58 -7.07 -3.47
N TYR A 146 7.46 -6.42 -2.72
CA TYR A 146 8.27 -5.30 -3.16
C TYR A 146 9.76 -5.58 -3.02
N ASP A 147 10.55 -4.85 -3.80
CA ASP A 147 11.98 -5.02 -3.84
C ASP A 147 12.64 -4.26 -2.68
N HIS A 148 13.45 -4.95 -1.88
CA HIS A 148 14.17 -4.36 -0.76
C HIS A 148 15.39 -3.59 -1.28
N VAL A 149 15.37 -2.26 -1.16
CA VAL A 149 16.40 -1.37 -1.74
C VAL A 149 17.38 -0.82 -0.72
N GLY A 150 17.12 -0.98 0.58
CA GLY A 150 17.99 -0.36 1.58
C GLY A 150 17.51 -0.44 3.01
N PHE A 151 18.28 0.19 3.90
CA PHE A 151 17.92 0.34 5.31
C PHE A 151 17.63 1.80 5.64
N LEU A 152 16.69 2.01 6.56
CA LEU A 152 16.41 3.33 7.10
C LEU A 152 17.40 3.62 8.24
N VAL A 153 18.18 4.69 8.11
CA VAL A 153 19.20 5.10 9.09
C VAL A 153 18.92 6.51 9.58
N GLU A 154 19.31 6.80 10.82
CA GLU A 154 19.12 8.14 11.41
C GLU A 154 19.76 9.22 10.52
N ASN A 155 19.16 10.40 10.52
CA ASN A 155 19.78 11.57 9.89
C ASN A 155 21.16 11.77 10.51
N SER A 156 22.23 11.70 9.69
CA SER A 156 23.59 11.92 10.18
C SER A 156 23.67 13.31 10.78
N SER A 157 23.77 13.37 12.11
CA SER A 157 23.97 14.61 12.85
C SER A 157 25.40 15.07 12.54
N SER A 158 25.54 16.08 11.68
CA SER A 158 26.80 16.85 11.63
C SER A 158 26.99 17.62 12.93
#